data_AF-A0A4D4KFU2-F1
#
_entry.id   AF-A0A4D4KFU2-F1
#
_cell.length_a   1.000
_cell.length_b   1.000
_cell.length_c   1.000
_cell.angle_alpha   90.00
_cell.angle_beta   90.00
_cell.angle_gamma   90.00
#
_symmetry.space_group_name_H-M   'P 1'
#
loop_
_entity.id
_entity.type
_entity.pdbx_description
1 polymer ?
#
loop_
_entity_poly.entity_id
_entity_poly.type
_entity_poly.pdbx_seq_one_letter_code
_entity_poly.pdbx_strand_id
1 'polypeptide(L)'
;MRARRPLLFAEPLVQQAVAATVGTDPVGIVCPQPDQAEDVSHRWAELLPGRVQAATADPYGPAERVLDDIATAARTLADRGSSWLVLDCIGYTEQMRTAAVRAAGRPVLLARAIAVRMAAEVVAASA
;
A
#
# COMPACT_ATOMS: atom_id res chain seq x y z
N MET A 1 -2.12 27.83 7.97
CA MET A 1 -2.63 27.97 6.59
C MET A 1 -4.06 27.43 6.55
N ARG A 2 -5.07 28.18 6.09
CA ARG A 2 -6.46 27.68 5.94
C ARG A 2 -6.75 27.47 4.46
N ALA A 3 -7.02 26.23 4.07
CA ALA A 3 -7.46 25.92 2.71
C ALA A 3 -8.94 26.33 2.52
N ARG A 4 -9.29 26.83 1.34
CA ARG A 4 -10.69 27.15 0.96
C ARG A 4 -11.48 25.94 0.47
N ARG A 5 -10.81 24.80 0.32
CA ARG A 5 -11.36 23.50 -0.07
C ARG A 5 -10.81 22.44 0.89
N PRO A 6 -11.47 21.28 1.05
CA PRO A 6 -10.92 20.18 1.83
C PRO A 6 -9.51 19.82 1.37
N LEU A 7 -8.58 19.76 2.33
CA LEU A 7 -7.21 19.29 2.12
C LEU A 7 -7.11 17.89 2.72
N LEU A 8 -6.80 16.92 1.88
CA LEU A 8 -6.68 15.52 2.27
C LEU A 8 -5.22 15.11 2.23
N PHE A 9 -4.77 14.44 3.29
CA PHE A 9 -3.44 13.84 3.36
C PHE A 9 -3.59 12.35 3.05
N ALA A 10 -2.90 11.89 1.99
CA ALA A 10 -3.02 10.51 1.53
C ALA A 10 -2.58 9.50 2.60
N GLU A 11 -1.47 9.79 3.28
CA GLU A 11 -0.89 8.89 4.29
C GLU A 11 -1.86 8.53 5.42
N PRO A 12 -2.44 9.46 6.21
CA PRO A 12 -3.37 9.10 7.27
C PRO A 12 -4.65 8.43 6.72
N LEU A 13 -5.13 8.81 5.53
CA LEU A 13 -6.28 8.13 4.92
C LEU A 13 -5.98 6.66 4.63
N VAL A 14 -4.81 6.39 4.04
CA VAL A 14 -4.38 5.03 3.70
C VAL A 14 -4.13 4.22 4.97
N GLN A 15 -3.38 4.77 5.91
CA GLN A 15 -3.03 4.14 7.18
C GLN A 15 -4.26 3.73 7.98
N GLN A 16 -5.20 4.66 8.19
CA GLN A 16 -6.40 4.37 8.97
C GLN A 16 -7.32 3.37 8.26
N ALA A 17 -7.46 3.45 6.93
CA ALA A 17 -8.23 2.48 6.16
C ALA A 17 -7.62 1.07 6.23
N VAL A 18 -6.29 0.96 6.10
CA VAL A 18 -5.59 -0.32 6.23
C VAL A 18 -5.74 -0.88 7.64
N ALA A 19 -5.48 -0.09 8.68
CA ALA A 19 -5.60 -0.52 10.08
C ALA A 19 -7.01 -1.04 10.41
N ALA A 20 -8.05 -0.33 9.94
CA ALA A 20 -9.44 -0.75 10.11
C ALA A 20 -9.80 -2.02 9.32
N THR A 21 -9.08 -2.34 8.25
CA THR A 21 -9.36 -3.49 7.38
C THR A 21 -8.67 -4.76 7.86
N VAL A 22 -7.40 -4.67 8.26
CA VAL A 22 -6.54 -5.83 8.52
C VAL A 22 -6.61 -6.32 9.97
N GLY A 23 -7.06 -5.49 10.91
CA GLY A 23 -7.10 -5.86 12.34
C GLY A 23 -5.72 -6.28 12.86
N THR A 24 -5.63 -7.50 13.39
CA THR A 24 -4.37 -8.08 13.94
C THR A 24 -3.63 -8.99 12.97
N ASP A 25 -4.12 -9.11 11.73
CA ASP A 25 -3.52 -9.98 10.73
C ASP A 25 -2.09 -9.53 10.34
N PRO A 26 -1.17 -10.45 10.01
CA PRO A 26 0.15 -10.11 9.49
C PRO A 26 0.08 -9.37 8.15
N VAL A 27 0.77 -8.24 8.04
CA VAL A 27 0.73 -7.37 6.86
C VAL A 27 2.11 -7.25 6.20
N GLY A 28 2.14 -7.45 4.89
CA GLY A 28 3.31 -7.19 4.05
C GLY A 28 3.19 -5.84 3.33
N ILE A 29 4.23 -5.02 3.39
CA ILE A 29 4.27 -3.69 2.76
C ILE A 29 5.24 -3.73 1.58
N VAL A 30 4.78 -3.31 0.40
CA VAL A 30 5.64 -3.10 -0.77
C VAL A 30 5.93 -1.61 -0.87
N CYS A 31 7.17 -1.21 -0.62
CA CYS A 31 7.65 0.17 -0.70
C CYS A 31 8.53 0.39 -1.95
N PRO A 32 8.63 1.63 -2.47
CA PRO A 32 9.23 1.86 -3.79
C PRO A 32 10.75 1.77 -3.77
N GLN A 33 11.42 2.15 -2.68
CA GLN A 33 12.88 2.20 -2.60
C GLN A 33 13.44 1.47 -1.36
N PRO A 34 14.63 0.84 -1.46
CA PRO A 34 15.24 0.11 -0.33
C PRO A 34 15.61 0.96 0.87
N ASP A 35 16.07 2.19 0.65
CA ASP A 35 16.38 3.17 1.69
C ASP A 35 15.15 3.56 2.53
N GLN A 36 13.95 3.41 1.97
CA GLN A 36 12.69 3.67 2.67
C GLN A 36 12.16 2.46 3.43
N ALA A 37 12.71 1.26 3.21
CA ALA A 37 12.11 0.03 3.73
C ALA A 37 12.09 -0.04 5.26
N GLU A 38 13.14 0.45 5.92
CA GLU A 38 13.24 0.48 7.38
C GLU A 38 12.24 1.47 7.98
N ASP A 39 12.24 2.72 7.49
CA ASP A 39 11.32 3.76 7.95
C ASP A 39 9.85 3.39 7.73
N VAL A 40 9.53 2.84 6.56
CA VAL A 40 8.17 2.37 6.24
C VAL A 40 7.79 1.22 7.17
N SER A 41 8.67 0.23 7.36
CA SER A 41 8.39 -0.90 8.27
C SER A 41 8.14 -0.41 9.69
N HIS A 42 8.98 0.49 10.21
CA HIS A 42 8.85 1.03 11.55
C HIS A 42 7.51 1.75 11.73
N ARG A 43 7.19 2.66 10.81
CA ARG A 43 5.94 3.43 10.83
C ARG A 43 4.69 2.56 10.78
N TRP A 44 4.69 1.53 9.92
CA TRP A 44 3.57 0.60 9.85
C TRP A 44 3.50 -0.32 11.07
N ALA A 45 4.63 -0.71 11.66
CA ALA A 45 4.67 -1.52 12.88
C ALA A 45 4.20 -0.75 14.14
N GLU A 46 4.40 0.57 14.20
CA GLU A 46 3.82 1.40 15.26
C GLU A 46 2.29 1.51 15.15
N LEU A 47 1.76 1.47 13.93
CA LEU A 47 0.33 1.62 13.66
C LEU A 47 -0.44 0.31 13.78
N LEU A 48 0.10 -0.78 13.26
CA LEU A 48 -0.59 -2.06 13.15
C LEU A 48 -0.23 -2.98 14.33
N PRO A 49 -1.22 -3.60 15.00
CA PRO A 49 -0.95 -4.50 16.11
C PRO A 49 -0.39 -5.87 15.66
N GLY A 50 -0.56 -6.21 14.38
CA GLY A 50 -0.06 -7.44 13.77
C GLY A 50 1.41 -7.34 13.32
N ARG A 51 1.99 -8.48 12.94
CA ARG A 51 3.36 -8.52 12.38
C ARG A 51 3.43 -7.75 11.07
N VAL A 52 4.36 -6.81 10.96
CA VAL A 52 4.64 -6.06 9.73
C VAL A 52 5.97 -6.50 9.12
N GLN A 53 6.00 -6.61 7.79
CA GLN A 53 7.22 -6.90 7.02
C GLN A 53 7.22 -6.04 5.76
N ALA A 54 8.39 -5.62 5.29
CA ALA A 54 8.51 -4.90 4.03
C ALA A 54 9.33 -5.67 2.98
N ALA A 55 8.99 -5.42 1.72
CA ALA A 55 9.76 -5.75 0.54
C ALA A 55 9.73 -4.55 -0.42
N THR A 56 10.68 -4.48 -1.35
CA THR A 56 10.85 -3.31 -2.21
C THR A 56 10.55 -3.64 -3.66
N ALA A 57 9.82 -2.78 -4.35
CA ALA A 57 9.66 -2.83 -5.80
C ALA A 57 9.37 -1.43 -6.34
N ASP A 58 10.20 -0.92 -7.25
CA ASP A 58 10.07 0.44 -7.77
C ASP A 58 8.86 0.52 -8.75
N PRO A 59 7.79 1.29 -8.43
CA PRO A 59 6.66 1.48 -9.35
C PRO A 59 7.03 2.22 -10.64
N TYR A 60 8.18 2.88 -10.69
CA TYR A 60 8.66 3.65 -11.83
C TYR A 60 9.79 2.95 -12.58
N GLY A 61 10.05 1.68 -12.26
CA GLY A 61 11.03 0.85 -12.95
C GLY A 61 10.67 0.58 -14.41
N PRO A 62 11.58 -0.04 -15.17
CA PRO A 62 11.38 -0.36 -16.58
C PRO A 62 10.09 -1.16 -16.82
N ALA A 63 9.34 -0.81 -17.87
CA ALA A 63 8.03 -1.38 -18.16
C ALA A 63 8.06 -2.90 -18.34
N GLU A 64 9.18 -3.43 -18.84
CA GLU A 64 9.39 -4.86 -19.09
C GLU A 64 9.60 -5.68 -17.81
N ARG A 65 9.93 -5.03 -16.69
CA ARG A 65 10.30 -5.70 -15.42
C ARG A 65 9.38 -5.34 -14.26
N VAL A 66 8.76 -4.16 -14.30
CA VAL A 66 8.03 -3.61 -13.15
C VAL A 66 6.96 -4.56 -12.60
N LEU A 67 6.23 -5.29 -13.45
CA LEU A 67 5.22 -6.23 -12.97
C LEU A 67 5.81 -7.49 -12.33
N ASP A 68 6.94 -7.97 -12.83
CA ASP A 68 7.65 -9.12 -12.29
C ASP A 68 8.31 -8.79 -10.95
N ASP A 69 8.86 -7.58 -10.82
CA ASP A 69 9.42 -7.07 -9.58
C ASP A 69 8.33 -6.96 -8.50
N ILE A 70 7.17 -6.40 -8.85
CA ILE A 70 5.99 -6.34 -7.97
C ILE A 70 5.51 -7.73 -7.57
N ALA A 71 5.40 -8.65 -8.52
CA ALA A 71 5.00 -10.02 -8.26
C ALA A 71 5.99 -10.74 -7.33
N THR A 72 7.28 -10.48 -7.48
CA THR A 72 8.35 -11.05 -6.65
C THR A 72 8.31 -10.52 -5.22
N ALA A 73 8.15 -9.21 -5.05
CA ALA A 73 7.98 -8.61 -3.72
C ALA A 73 6.72 -9.16 -3.01
N ALA A 74 5.60 -9.26 -3.73
CA ALA A 74 4.34 -9.78 -3.21
C ALA A 74 4.45 -11.26 -2.78
N ARG A 75 5.05 -12.13 -3.61
CA ARG A 75 5.32 -13.54 -3.23
C ARG A 75 6.20 -13.63 -2.00
N THR A 76 7.30 -12.87 -1.97
CA THR A 76 8.24 -12.89 -0.85
C THR A 76 7.56 -12.56 0.48
N LEU A 77 6.65 -11.58 0.49
CA LEU A 77 5.89 -11.22 1.68
C LEU A 77 4.87 -12.30 2.07
N ALA A 78 4.15 -12.86 1.10
CA ALA A 78 3.21 -13.96 1.34
C ALA A 78 3.91 -15.21 1.90
N ASP A 79 5.05 -15.60 1.34
CA ASP A 79 5.87 -16.74 1.79
C ASP A 79 6.41 -16.53 3.22
N ARG A 80 6.60 -15.26 3.62
CA ARG A 80 7.01 -14.88 4.98
C ARG A 80 5.85 -14.79 5.98
N GLY A 81 4.63 -15.08 5.54
CA GLY A 81 3.44 -15.24 6.37
C GLY A 81 2.48 -14.05 6.37
N SER A 82 2.66 -13.05 5.51
CA SER A 82 1.69 -11.96 5.35
C SER A 82 0.36 -12.51 4.81
N SER A 83 -0.74 -12.22 5.51
CA SER A 83 -2.10 -12.54 5.03
C SER A 83 -2.72 -11.40 4.22
N TRP A 84 -2.28 -10.16 4.47
CA TRP A 84 -2.60 -8.98 3.68
C TRP A 84 -1.34 -8.35 3.10
N LEU A 85 -1.48 -7.71 1.94
CA LEU A 85 -0.42 -6.91 1.32
C LEU A 85 -0.88 -5.46 1.11
N VAL A 86 0.05 -4.51 1.18
CA VAL A 86 -0.20 -3.10 0.88
C VAL A 86 0.84 -2.63 -0.13
N LEU A 87 0.38 -2.11 -1.27
CA LEU A 87 1.24 -1.35 -2.19
C LEU A 87 1.27 0.11 -1.72
N ASP A 88 2.30 0.46 -0.95
CA ASP A 88 2.43 1.73 -0.21
C ASP A 88 3.18 2.81 -0.99
N CYS A 89 2.59 3.23 -2.11
CA CYS A 89 3.05 4.37 -2.91
C CYS A 89 1.93 4.84 -3.83
N ILE A 90 1.87 6.15 -4.09
CA ILE A 90 0.95 6.72 -5.08
C ILE A 90 1.29 6.29 -6.52
N GLY A 91 2.55 5.88 -6.77
CA GLY A 91 3.03 5.42 -8.08
C GLY A 91 2.42 4.10 -8.53
N TYR A 92 2.06 3.22 -7.58
CA TYR A 92 1.51 1.90 -7.91
C TYR A 92 0.17 2.00 -8.64
N THR A 93 -0.06 1.04 -9.53
CA THR A 93 -1.23 0.99 -10.41
C THR A 93 -2.11 -0.23 -10.13
N GLU A 94 -3.29 -0.22 -10.72
CA GLU A 94 -4.22 -1.35 -10.70
C GLU A 94 -3.65 -2.62 -11.37
N GLN A 95 -2.85 -2.44 -12.42
CA GLN A 95 -2.15 -3.53 -13.09
C GLN A 95 -1.11 -4.17 -12.16
N MET A 96 -0.37 -3.36 -11.40
CA MET A 96 0.58 -3.82 -10.38
C MET A 96 -0.14 -4.54 -9.23
N ARG A 97 -1.27 -4.01 -8.75
CA ARG A 97 -2.10 -4.72 -7.75
C ARG A 97 -2.54 -6.08 -8.26
N THR A 98 -2.98 -6.15 -9.52
CA THR A 98 -3.40 -7.42 -10.15
C THR A 98 -2.25 -8.42 -10.22
N ALA A 99 -1.03 -7.98 -10.58
CA ALA A 99 0.15 -8.82 -10.57
C ALA A 99 0.48 -9.34 -9.15
N ALA A 100 0.44 -8.45 -8.14
CA ALA A 100 0.67 -8.81 -6.75
C ALA A 100 -0.35 -9.83 -6.23
N VAL A 101 -1.66 -9.62 -6.48
CA VAL A 101 -2.74 -10.55 -6.05
C VAL A 101 -2.52 -11.93 -6.66
N ARG A 102 -2.25 -12.00 -7.97
CA ARG A 102 -2.02 -13.28 -8.67
C ARG A 102 -0.79 -14.00 -8.12
N ALA A 103 0.27 -13.26 -7.84
CA ALA A 103 1.54 -13.83 -7.39
C ALA A 103 1.46 -14.31 -5.94
N ALA A 104 0.87 -13.52 -5.04
CA ALA A 104 0.80 -13.81 -3.62
C ALA A 104 -0.34 -14.74 -3.21
N GLY A 105 -1.44 -14.78 -3.99
CA GLY A 105 -2.67 -15.45 -3.55
C GLY A 105 -3.29 -14.81 -2.31
N ARG A 106 -3.03 -13.52 -2.08
CA ARG A 106 -3.49 -12.74 -0.92
C ARG A 106 -4.22 -11.47 -1.37
N PRO A 107 -5.14 -10.94 -0.55
CA PRO A 107 -5.69 -9.61 -0.79
C PRO A 107 -4.61 -8.53 -0.71
N VAL A 108 -4.67 -7.58 -1.65
CA VAL A 108 -3.72 -6.47 -1.78
C VAL A 108 -4.49 -5.15 -1.72
N LEU A 109 -4.15 -4.28 -0.78
CA LEU A 109 -4.63 -2.91 -0.70
C LEU A 109 -3.69 -1.98 -1.49
N LEU A 110 -4.24 -0.96 -2.14
CA LEU A 110 -3.49 -0.03 -2.99
C LEU A 110 -3.66 1.39 -2.46
N ALA A 111 -2.58 1.98 -1.96
CA ALA A 111 -2.58 3.31 -1.34
C ALA A 111 -3.22 4.37 -2.26
N ARG A 112 -2.82 4.38 -3.54
CA ARG A 112 -3.42 5.25 -4.57
C ARG A 112 -4.93 5.12 -4.68
N ALA A 113 -5.44 3.90 -4.70
CA ALA A 113 -6.88 3.66 -4.88
C ALA A 113 -7.67 4.12 -3.65
N ILE A 114 -7.16 3.86 -2.43
CA ILE A 114 -7.79 4.33 -1.19
C ILE A 114 -7.86 5.86 -1.17
N ALA A 115 -6.73 6.54 -1.41
CA ALA A 115 -6.68 8.00 -1.41
C ALA A 115 -7.65 8.62 -2.42
N VAL A 116 -7.70 8.08 -3.65
CA VAL A 116 -8.61 8.57 -4.71
C VAL A 116 -10.08 8.31 -4.36
N ARG A 117 -10.42 7.13 -3.83
CA ARG A 117 -11.81 6.81 -3.44
C ARG A 117 -12.30 7.70 -2.31
N MET A 118 -11.44 7.96 -1.31
CA MET A 118 -11.77 8.90 -0.23
C MET A 118 -11.91 10.34 -0.73
N ALA A 119 -11.06 10.77 -1.66
CA ALA A 119 -11.20 12.08 -2.27
C ALA A 119 -12.51 12.21 -3.07
N ALA A 120 -12.89 11.18 -3.83
CA ALA A 120 -14.15 11.14 -4.57
C ALA A 120 -15.36 11.23 -3.63
N GLU A 121 -15.32 10.52 -2.50
CA GLU A 121 -16.36 10.59 -1.47
C GLU A 121 -16.50 12.01 -0.89
N VAL A 122 -15.38 12.66 -0.54
CA VAL A 122 -15.40 14.03 -0.02
C VAL A 122 -15.96 15.02 -1.05
N VAL A 123 -15.68 14.83 -2.33
CA VAL A 123 -16.27 15.65 -3.41
C VAL A 123 -17.78 15.43 -3.47
N ALA A 124 -18.25 14.18 -3.45
CA ALA A 124 -19.68 13.87 -3.49
C ALA A 124 -20.42 14.43 -2.26
N ALA A 125 -19.81 14.37 -1.07
CA ALA A 125 -20.38 14.91 0.16
C ALA A 125 -20.39 16.45 0.22
N SER A 126 -19.62 17.12 -0.66
CA SER A 126 -19.52 18.58 -0.74
C SER A 126 -20.25 19.17 -1.95
N ALA A 127 -20.92 18.34 -2.74
CA ALA A 127 -21.71 18.73 -3.92
C ALA A 127 -23.14 19.10 -3.51
#